data_AF-A0A960UW41-F1
#
_entry.id   AF-A0A960UW41-F1
#
_cell.length_a   1.000
_cell.length_b   1.000
_cell.length_c   1.000
_cell.angle_alpha   90.00
_cell.angle_beta   90.00
_cell.angle_gamma   90.00
#
_symmetry.space_group_name_H-M   'P 1'
#
loop_
_entity.id
_entity.type
_entity.pdbx_description
1 polymer ?
#
loop_
_entity_poly.entity_id
_entity_poly.type
_entity_poly.pdbx_seq_one_letter_code
_entity_poly.pdbx_strand_id
1 'polypeptide(L)'
;QVYHPNYEIWDKKLFPLICPGKERFIGRENWIRRIIESVEVFGPSHVIPNFVGGVELAKPHGYDTVDEAVASTAEGLDYFMSHGVVPRFTTWCPEPYTTLGSQPGPPLRYFLELLTQWKRIFEKYKLPVPPGYGDPGPGNAVFSVSAFMDVIGYPGR
;
A
#
# COMPACT_ATOMS: atom_id res chain seq x y z
N GLN A 1 13.83 -8.93 -12.71
CA GLN A 1 12.92 -9.74 -11.87
C GLN A 1 12.28 -8.77 -10.87
N VAL A 2 11.00 -8.92 -10.55
CA VAL A 2 10.28 -8.02 -9.61
C VAL A 2 9.90 -8.81 -8.37
N TYR A 3 10.10 -8.23 -7.19
CA TYR A 3 9.73 -8.82 -5.91
C TYR A 3 8.45 -8.18 -5.37
N HIS A 4 7.44 -9.01 -5.10
CA HIS A 4 6.12 -8.57 -4.63
C HIS A 4 5.78 -9.12 -3.23
N PRO A 5 6.37 -8.60 -2.14
CA PRO A 5 6.01 -9.01 -0.79
C PRO A 5 4.63 -8.47 -0.39
N ASN A 6 3.84 -9.21 0.39
CA ASN A 6 2.61 -8.65 0.96
C ASN A 6 2.90 -8.06 2.34
N TYR A 7 2.76 -6.74 2.49
CA TYR A 7 3.00 -6.02 3.74
C TYR A 7 1.70 -5.79 4.55
N GLU A 8 0.58 -5.60 3.86
CA GLU A 8 -0.79 -5.42 4.37
C GLU A 8 -1.09 -4.03 4.98
N ILE A 9 -0.53 -3.66 6.13
CA ILE A 9 -0.96 -2.47 6.89
C ILE A 9 0.23 -1.75 7.56
N TRP A 10 0.24 -0.41 7.56
CA TRP A 10 1.33 0.37 8.16
C TRP A 10 1.31 0.43 9.69
N ASP A 11 0.17 0.81 10.26
CA ASP A 11 0.07 1.23 11.67
C ASP A 11 0.59 0.14 12.62
N LYS A 12 1.47 0.54 13.53
CA LYS A 12 2.17 -0.37 14.44
C LYS A 12 1.22 -1.05 15.44
N LYS A 13 0.14 -0.38 15.86
CA LYS A 13 -0.84 -0.93 16.81
C LYS A 13 -1.82 -1.86 16.11
N LEU A 14 -2.19 -1.56 14.86
CA LEU A 14 -3.11 -2.37 14.06
C LEU A 14 -2.42 -3.59 13.44
N PHE A 15 -1.13 -3.51 13.09
CA PHE A 15 -0.38 -4.62 12.50
C PHE A 15 -0.53 -5.96 13.25
N PRO A 16 -0.31 -6.06 14.58
CA PRO A 16 -0.50 -7.33 15.30
C PRO A 16 -1.95 -7.81 15.34
N LEU A 17 -2.93 -6.90 15.22
CA LEU A 17 -4.35 -7.23 15.26
C LEU A 17 -4.86 -7.74 13.92
N ILE A 18 -4.41 -7.12 12.82
CA ILE A 18 -4.81 -7.45 11.45
C ILE A 18 -3.94 -8.58 10.89
N CYS A 19 -2.66 -8.63 11.25
CA CYS A 19 -1.68 -9.60 10.76
C CYS A 19 -1.03 -10.42 11.89
N PRO A 20 -1.82 -11.06 12.78
CA PRO A 20 -1.29 -11.74 13.97
C PRO A 20 -0.28 -12.85 13.63
N GLY A 21 -0.46 -13.53 12.50
CA GLY A 21 0.49 -14.52 12.01
C GLY A 21 1.86 -13.91 11.65
N LYS A 22 1.87 -12.83 10.86
CA LYS A 22 3.14 -12.18 10.47
C LYS A 22 3.86 -11.59 11.67
N GLU A 23 3.12 -10.99 12.59
CA GLU A 23 3.70 -10.50 13.84
C GLU A 23 4.33 -11.64 14.63
N ARG A 24 3.60 -12.74 14.84
CA ARG A 24 4.09 -13.89 15.62
C ARG A 24 5.35 -14.53 15.04
N PHE A 25 5.43 -14.68 13.71
CA PHE A 25 6.50 -15.46 13.08
C PHE A 25 7.68 -14.63 12.62
N ILE A 26 7.46 -13.38 12.18
CA ILE A 26 8.52 -12.53 11.65
C ILE A 26 8.68 -11.23 12.44
N GLY A 27 7.56 -10.62 12.85
CA GLY A 27 7.51 -9.32 13.50
C GLY A 27 7.54 -8.17 12.48
N ARG A 28 6.75 -7.11 12.74
CA ARG A 28 6.63 -5.92 11.87
C ARG A 28 7.98 -5.34 11.46
N GLU A 29 8.84 -5.04 12.42
CA GLU A 29 10.13 -4.35 12.17
C GLU A 29 11.06 -5.18 11.29
N ASN A 30 11.10 -6.49 11.53
CA ASN A 30 11.90 -7.41 10.73
C ASN A 30 11.34 -7.57 9.30
N TRP A 31 10.00 -7.51 9.16
CA TRP A 31 9.34 -7.54 7.85
C TRP A 31 9.67 -6.28 7.04
N ILE A 32 9.58 -5.09 7.65
CA ILE A 32 9.99 -3.81 7.03
C ILE A 32 11.46 -3.88 6.60
N ARG A 33 12.35 -4.29 7.52
CA ARG A 33 13.79 -4.38 7.25
C ARG A 33 14.09 -5.25 6.03
N ARG A 34 13.50 -6.44 5.95
CA ARG A 34 13.68 -7.38 4.83
C ARG A 34 13.20 -6.80 3.49
N ILE A 35 12.10 -6.06 3.49
CA ILE A 35 11.61 -5.40 2.27
C ILE A 35 12.61 -4.35 1.81
N ILE A 36 13.13 -3.52 2.72
CA ILE A 36 14.11 -2.49 2.37
C ILE A 36 15.43 -3.11 1.88
N GLU A 37 15.97 -4.08 2.62
CA GLU A 37 17.21 -4.77 2.24
C GLU A 37 17.09 -5.47 0.87
N SER A 38 15.89 -5.91 0.48
CA SER A 38 15.69 -6.52 -0.84
C SER A 38 15.93 -5.56 -2.02
N VAL A 39 15.91 -4.24 -1.78
CA VAL A 39 16.26 -3.24 -2.81
C VAL A 39 17.72 -3.39 -3.27
N GLU A 40 18.62 -3.83 -2.39
CA GLU A 40 20.03 -4.09 -2.77
C GLU A 40 20.16 -5.25 -3.77
N VAL A 41 19.19 -6.17 -3.77
CA VAL A 41 19.17 -7.36 -4.64
C VAL A 41 18.41 -7.11 -5.93
N PHE A 42 17.21 -6.50 -5.84
CA PHE A 42 16.32 -6.33 -6.99
C PHE A 42 16.48 -4.98 -7.68
N GLY A 43 17.05 -4.00 -7.00
CA GLY A 43 17.16 -2.62 -7.45
C GLY A 43 15.96 -1.75 -7.05
N PRO A 44 16.12 -0.41 -7.12
CA PRO A 44 15.02 0.54 -6.92
C PRO A 44 13.85 0.24 -7.87
N SER A 45 12.63 0.54 -7.42
CA SER A 45 11.35 0.28 -8.11
C SER A 45 11.00 -1.19 -8.41
N HIS A 46 11.91 -2.13 -8.17
CA HIS A 46 11.68 -3.57 -8.40
C HIS A 46 11.22 -4.33 -7.14
N VAL A 47 11.10 -3.62 -6.01
CA VAL A 47 10.48 -4.12 -4.79
C VAL A 47 9.14 -3.42 -4.62
N ILE A 48 8.05 -4.17 -4.79
CA ILE A 48 6.69 -3.63 -4.90
C ILE A 48 5.78 -4.31 -3.87
N PRO A 49 5.86 -3.91 -2.58
CA PRO A 49 5.06 -4.50 -1.54
C PRO A 49 3.58 -4.18 -1.74
N ASN A 50 2.70 -5.14 -1.42
CA ASN A 50 1.26 -4.90 -1.37
C ASN A 50 0.80 -4.41 0.00
N PHE A 51 0.07 -3.30 0.00
CA PHE A 51 -0.81 -2.86 1.08
C PHE A 51 -2.25 -3.27 0.78
N VAL A 52 -3.05 -3.46 1.83
CA VAL A 52 -4.50 -3.71 1.71
C VAL A 52 -5.20 -2.40 2.00
N GLY A 53 -5.43 -1.62 0.93
CA GLY A 53 -5.96 -0.28 1.05
C GLY A 53 -7.33 -0.26 1.71
N GLY A 54 -7.40 0.37 2.88
CA GLY A 54 -8.62 0.66 3.62
C GLY A 54 -8.91 -0.34 4.73
N VAL A 55 -8.06 -1.36 4.91
CA VAL A 55 -8.14 -2.26 6.08
C VAL A 55 -7.88 -1.50 7.39
N GLU A 56 -7.23 -0.33 7.31
CA GLU A 56 -7.04 0.61 8.41
C GLU A 56 -8.36 1.10 9.02
N LEU A 57 -9.47 1.03 8.27
CA LEU A 57 -10.82 1.37 8.74
C LEU A 57 -11.55 0.19 9.37
N ALA A 58 -10.97 -1.02 9.36
CA ALA A 58 -11.63 -2.22 9.83
C ALA A 58 -11.94 -2.15 11.33
N LYS A 59 -13.22 -2.26 11.68
CA LYS A 59 -13.71 -2.31 13.05
C LYS A 59 -13.47 -3.69 13.67
N PRO A 60 -13.28 -3.74 15.01
CA PRO A 60 -13.47 -2.65 15.97
C PRO A 60 -12.25 -1.75 16.24
N HIS A 61 -11.09 -2.02 15.64
CA HIS A 61 -9.82 -1.39 16.04
C HIS A 61 -9.34 -0.26 15.14
N GLY A 62 -9.77 -0.25 13.88
CA GLY A 62 -9.36 0.72 12.87
C GLY A 62 -9.87 2.14 13.14
N TYR A 63 -9.31 3.09 12.38
CA TYR A 63 -9.62 4.51 12.48
C TYR A 63 -11.09 4.81 12.22
N ASP A 64 -11.55 5.95 12.74
CA ASP A 64 -12.92 6.43 12.56
C ASP A 64 -13.07 7.27 11.29
N THR A 65 -11.98 7.87 10.81
CA THR A 65 -12.00 8.75 9.65
C THR A 65 -11.11 8.26 8.52
N VAL A 66 -11.51 8.62 7.29
CA VAL A 66 -10.71 8.37 6.08
C VAL A 66 -9.37 9.08 6.17
N ASP A 67 -9.36 10.34 6.62
CA ASP A 67 -8.18 11.18 6.71
C ASP A 67 -7.08 10.52 7.59
N GLU A 68 -7.44 9.97 8.75
CA GLU A 68 -6.50 9.26 9.64
C GLU A 68 -5.97 7.95 9.01
N ALA A 69 -6.86 7.17 8.40
CA ALA A 69 -6.49 5.91 7.75
C ALA A 69 -5.53 6.13 6.56
N VAL A 70 -5.81 7.15 5.74
CA VAL A 70 -4.94 7.55 4.62
C VAL A 70 -3.62 8.10 5.15
N ALA A 71 -3.63 8.92 6.20
CA ALA A 71 -2.40 9.46 6.80
C ALA A 71 -1.46 8.36 7.30
N SER A 72 -1.99 7.35 7.99
CA SER A 72 -1.24 6.15 8.40
C SER A 72 -0.62 5.43 7.20
N THR A 73 -1.42 5.15 6.16
CA THR A 73 -0.89 4.47 4.97
C THR A 73 0.18 5.31 4.28
N ALA A 74 -0.04 6.61 4.15
CA ALA A 74 0.87 7.55 3.51
C ALA A 74 2.22 7.66 4.25
N GLU A 75 2.24 7.54 5.58
CA GLU A 75 3.49 7.44 6.35
C GLU A 75 4.32 6.23 5.91
N GLY A 76 3.67 5.07 5.75
CA GLY A 76 4.32 3.86 5.25
C GLY A 76 4.79 3.97 3.81
N LEU A 77 3.99 4.60 2.94
CA LEU A 77 4.39 4.89 1.57
C LEU A 77 5.63 5.78 1.53
N ASP A 78 5.65 6.87 2.32
CA ASP A 78 6.78 7.80 2.38
C ASP A 78 8.05 7.11 2.87
N TYR A 79 7.93 6.29 3.92
CA TYR A 79 9.06 5.52 4.44
C TYR A 79 9.60 4.53 3.40
N PHE A 80 8.75 3.71 2.78
CA PHE A 80 9.21 2.75 1.77
C PHE A 80 9.80 3.43 0.52
N MET A 81 9.12 4.46 0.00
CA MET A 81 9.60 5.17 -1.19
C MET A 81 10.90 5.93 -0.96
N SER A 82 11.14 6.41 0.27
CA SER A 82 12.45 7.00 0.63
C SER A 82 13.62 6.00 0.54
N HIS A 83 13.32 4.69 0.56
CA HIS A 83 14.30 3.61 0.44
C HIS A 83 14.27 2.93 -0.95
N GLY A 84 13.63 3.53 -1.96
CA GLY A 84 13.59 2.97 -3.32
C GLY A 84 12.58 1.84 -3.53
N VAL A 85 11.75 1.53 -2.52
CA VAL A 85 10.64 0.58 -2.61
C VAL A 85 9.42 1.30 -3.18
N VAL A 86 8.63 0.65 -4.05
CA VAL A 86 7.42 1.25 -4.65
C VAL A 86 6.20 0.46 -4.23
N PRO A 87 5.56 0.78 -3.09
CA PRO A 87 4.38 0.05 -2.66
C PRO A 87 3.22 0.18 -3.63
N ARG A 88 2.44 -0.89 -3.75
CA ARG A 88 1.11 -0.89 -4.38
C ARG A 88 0.05 -1.14 -3.33
N PHE A 89 -1.21 -1.02 -3.73
CA PHE A 89 -2.33 -1.39 -2.87
C PHE A 89 -3.38 -2.19 -3.63
N THR A 90 -3.98 -3.13 -2.91
CA THR A 90 -5.19 -3.83 -3.32
C THR A 90 -6.37 -3.23 -2.57
N THR A 91 -7.50 -3.05 -3.24
CA THR A 91 -8.75 -2.64 -2.61
C THR A 91 -9.17 -3.69 -1.59
N TRP A 92 -9.34 -3.29 -0.32
CA TRP A 92 -9.88 -4.21 0.68
C TRP A 92 -11.34 -4.54 0.39
N CYS A 93 -11.64 -5.83 0.24
CA CYS A 93 -12.98 -6.38 0.14
C CYS A 93 -13.27 -7.19 1.42
N PRO A 94 -14.21 -6.76 2.28
CA PRO A 94 -14.64 -7.57 3.42
C PRO A 94 -15.25 -8.90 2.95
N GLU A 95 -14.49 -9.99 3.08
CA GLU A 95 -14.91 -11.31 2.63
C GLU A 95 -15.91 -11.93 3.62
N PRO A 96 -17.09 -12.41 3.16
CA PRO A 96 -18.04 -13.09 4.01
C PRO A 96 -17.42 -14.23 4.81
N TYR A 97 -17.91 -14.46 6.03
CA TYR A 97 -17.44 -15.50 6.96
C TYR A 97 -16.01 -15.32 7.51
N THR A 98 -15.33 -14.22 7.22
CA THR A 98 -14.08 -13.84 7.88
C THR A 98 -14.33 -12.98 9.12
N THR A 99 -13.35 -12.89 10.02
CA THR A 99 -13.42 -12.05 11.25
C THR A 99 -13.75 -10.59 10.95
N LEU A 100 -13.36 -10.08 9.78
CA LEU A 100 -13.59 -8.70 9.36
C LEU A 100 -14.68 -8.57 8.30
N GLY A 101 -15.44 -9.64 8.00
CA GLY A 101 -16.32 -9.72 6.83
C GLY A 101 -17.69 -9.06 6.97
N SER A 102 -18.16 -8.79 8.19
CA SER A 102 -19.54 -8.34 8.45
C SER A 102 -19.70 -6.81 8.49
N GLN A 103 -18.80 -6.07 7.86
CA GLN A 103 -18.73 -4.61 7.94
C GLN A 103 -18.60 -3.99 6.55
N PRO A 104 -18.97 -2.71 6.38
CA PRO A 104 -18.82 -2.05 5.09
C PRO A 104 -17.35 -1.98 4.66
N GLY A 105 -17.11 -2.10 3.36
CA GLY A 105 -15.80 -1.83 2.78
C GLY A 105 -15.46 -0.33 2.81
N PRO A 106 -14.21 0.02 2.49
CA PRO A 106 -13.78 1.41 2.46
C PRO A 106 -14.57 2.24 1.44
N PRO A 107 -14.91 3.50 1.73
CA PRO A 107 -15.60 4.36 0.78
C PRO A 107 -14.68 4.75 -0.38
N LEU A 108 -15.25 5.09 -1.55
CA LEU A 108 -14.49 5.56 -2.72
C LEU A 108 -13.52 6.71 -2.39
N ARG A 109 -13.95 7.63 -1.52
CA ARG A 109 -13.13 8.77 -1.05
C ARG A 109 -11.76 8.32 -0.52
N TYR A 110 -11.70 7.19 0.19
CA TYR A 110 -10.44 6.65 0.71
C TYR A 110 -9.43 6.38 -0.40
N PHE A 111 -9.86 5.72 -1.48
CA PHE A 111 -8.98 5.36 -2.58
C PHE A 111 -8.53 6.58 -3.40
N LEU A 112 -9.40 7.57 -3.58
CA LEU A 112 -9.05 8.84 -4.23
C LEU A 112 -7.97 9.60 -3.44
N GLU A 113 -8.12 9.67 -2.12
CA GLU A 113 -7.14 10.34 -1.25
C GLU A 113 -5.84 9.54 -1.15
N LEU A 114 -5.91 8.22 -1.10
CA LEU A 114 -4.73 7.36 -1.11
C LEU A 114 -3.93 7.50 -2.42
N LEU A 115 -4.61 7.53 -3.58
CA LEU A 115 -3.97 7.77 -4.89
C LEU A 115 -3.31 9.15 -4.94
N THR A 116 -3.99 10.19 -4.42
CA THR A 116 -3.42 11.54 -4.30
C THR A 116 -2.13 11.53 -3.48
N GLN A 117 -2.12 10.87 -2.32
CA GLN A 117 -0.92 10.76 -1.49
C GLN A 117 0.17 9.93 -2.16
N TRP A 118 -0.19 8.81 -2.78
CA TRP A 118 0.74 7.95 -3.49
C TRP A 118 1.48 8.74 -4.59
N LYS A 119 0.73 9.46 -5.44
CA LYS A 119 1.29 10.32 -6.50
C LYS A 119 2.27 11.34 -5.91
N ARG A 120 1.83 12.10 -4.91
CA ARG A 120 2.64 13.13 -4.25
C ARG A 120 3.97 12.58 -3.73
N ILE A 121 3.94 11.42 -3.09
CA ILE A 121 5.12 10.78 -2.49
C ILE A 121 6.03 10.20 -3.57
N PHE A 122 5.45 9.54 -4.57
CA PHE A 122 6.19 9.00 -5.71
C PHE A 122 6.95 10.10 -6.46
N GLU A 123 6.29 11.23 -6.72
CA GLU A 123 6.89 12.41 -7.35
C GLU A 123 7.97 13.07 -6.46
N LYS A 124 7.78 13.11 -5.14
CA LYS A 124 8.76 13.61 -4.17
C LYS A 124 10.09 12.86 -4.28
N TYR A 125 10.06 11.53 -4.39
CA TYR A 125 11.27 10.70 -4.44
C TYR A 125 11.77 10.41 -5.85
N LYS A 126 11.06 10.84 -6.90
CA LYS A 126 11.45 10.70 -8.31
C LYS A 126 11.83 9.26 -8.69
N LEU A 127 11.06 8.30 -8.18
CA LEU A 127 11.32 6.89 -8.42
C LEU A 127 11.05 6.54 -9.90
N PRO A 128 11.78 5.58 -10.49
CA PRO A 128 11.46 5.09 -11.81
C PRO A 128 10.07 4.48 -11.85
N VAL A 129 9.44 4.51 -13.03
CA VAL A 129 8.16 3.84 -13.27
C VAL A 129 8.31 2.35 -12.89
N PRO A 130 7.47 1.83 -11.98
CA PRO A 130 7.57 0.45 -11.54
C PRO A 130 7.26 -0.51 -12.69
N PRO A 131 8.11 -1.52 -12.93
CA PRO A 131 7.91 -2.47 -14.03
C PRO A 131 6.81 -3.49 -13.73
N GLY A 132 6.30 -4.14 -14.78
CA GLY A 132 5.37 -5.27 -14.66
C GLY A 132 3.88 -4.91 -14.62
N TYR A 133 3.52 -3.63 -14.78
CA TYR A 133 2.14 -3.14 -14.71
C TYR A 133 1.64 -2.43 -15.97
N GLY A 134 2.34 -2.58 -17.10
CA GLY A 134 2.02 -1.88 -18.36
C GLY A 134 2.54 -0.44 -18.39
N ASP A 135 2.07 0.33 -19.37
CA ASP A 135 2.44 1.73 -19.53
C ASP A 135 1.77 2.61 -18.46
N PRO A 136 2.46 3.62 -17.90
CA PRO A 136 1.85 4.56 -16.97
C PRO A 136 0.88 5.52 -17.68
N GLY A 137 0.03 6.18 -16.90
CA GLY A 137 -0.83 7.27 -17.35
C GLY A 137 -2.33 6.92 -17.32
N PRO A 138 -3.20 7.93 -17.38
CA PRO A 138 -4.63 7.75 -17.09
C PRO A 138 -5.31 6.74 -18.01
N GLY A 139 -5.96 5.73 -17.41
CA GLY A 139 -6.74 4.72 -18.12
C GLY A 139 -5.91 3.53 -18.62
N ASN A 140 -4.64 3.43 -18.21
CA ASN A 140 -3.75 2.33 -18.58
C ASN A 140 -3.66 1.25 -17.50
N ALA A 141 -4.25 1.44 -16.32
CA ALA A 141 -4.32 0.40 -15.29
C ALA A 141 -5.06 -0.85 -15.81
N VAL A 142 -4.35 -1.97 -15.85
CA VAL A 142 -4.85 -3.25 -16.40
C VAL A 142 -5.25 -4.28 -15.33
N PHE A 143 -4.92 -4.05 -14.06
CA PHE A 143 -5.22 -4.96 -12.95
C PHE A 143 -5.92 -4.24 -11.80
N SER A 144 -6.65 -4.98 -10.96
CA SER A 144 -7.29 -4.47 -9.75
C SER A 144 -6.32 -3.84 -8.73
N VAL A 145 -5.02 -4.07 -8.90
CA VAL A 145 -3.95 -3.60 -8.02
C VAL A 145 -3.02 -2.59 -8.70
N SER A 146 -3.33 -2.14 -9.92
CA SER A 146 -2.46 -1.26 -10.72
C SER A 146 -2.98 0.18 -10.83
N ALA A 147 -3.97 0.59 -10.03
CA ALA A 147 -4.55 1.94 -10.09
C ALA A 147 -3.50 3.05 -9.88
N PHE A 148 -2.42 2.76 -9.14
CA PHE A 148 -1.30 3.69 -8.94
C PHE A 148 -0.54 4.01 -10.25
N MET A 149 -0.66 3.19 -11.30
CA MET A 149 -0.07 3.48 -12.61
C MET A 149 -0.78 4.63 -13.34
N ASP A 150 -2.09 4.79 -13.09
CA ASP A 150 -2.91 5.82 -13.78
C ASP A 150 -2.55 7.25 -13.36
N VAL A 151 -1.96 7.41 -12.17
CA VAL A 151 -1.59 8.73 -11.63
C VAL A 151 -0.18 9.16 -12.02
N ILE A 152 0.64 8.26 -12.58
CA ILE A 152 2.00 8.58 -13.03
C ILE A 152 1.91 9.44 -14.30
N GLY A 153 2.48 10.64 -14.26
CA GLY A 153 2.46 11.58 -15.38
C GLY A 153 1.12 12.29 -15.58
N TYR A 154 0.13 12.04 -14.72
CA TYR A 154 -1.11 12.80 -14.71
C TYR A 154 -0.87 14.22 -14.16
N PRO A 155 -1.20 15.29 -14.90
CA PRO A 155 -0.93 16.66 -14.45
C PRO A 155 -1.90 17.15 -13.37
N GLY A 156 -3.01 16.45 -13.14
CA GLY A 156 -3.99 16.80 -12.13
C GLY A 156 -3.56 16.45 -10.71
N ARG A 157 -4.49 16.68 -9.78
CA ARG A 157 -4.32 16.28 -8.37
C ARG A 157 -4.40 14.77 -8.22
#